data_AF-A0A8C0IWS5-F1
#
_entry.id   AF-A0A8C0IWS5-F1
#
_cell.length_a   1.000
_cell.length_b   1.000
_cell.length_c   1.000
_cell.angle_alpha   90.00
_cell.angle_beta   90.00
_cell.angle_gamma   90.00
#
_symmetry.space_group_name_H-M   'P 1'
#
loop_
_entity.id
_entity.type
_entity.pdbx_description
1 polymer ?
#
loop_
_entity_poly.entity_id
_entity_poly.type
_entity_poly.pdbx_seq_one_letter_code
_entity_poly.pdbx_strand_id
1 'polypeptide(L)'
;MGSSLTLVGALWAFLSFLTAVASSASYFVPCWLVGSQMGKPVSFGTFRRCTYPAQTEERHLVMVEECGRYASFGAIPSLSWQICTIVTGIGCALLLLVALAAILGCCVEELISRMMGRFMGAAQFVGGLLISSGCALYPLGWNSPEIQQTCGNASNQFQLGTCRLGWAYYCMGGGAAAAMLICTWLSCFYHYPNFTDGETEVK
;
A
#
# COMPACT_ATOMS: atom_id res chain seq x y z
N MET A 1 -21.77 27.78 -10.29
CA MET A 1 -20.55 26.97 -10.10
C MET A 1 -20.84 25.61 -10.72
N GLY A 2 -20.71 25.52 -12.05
CA GLY A 2 -20.92 24.27 -12.78
C GLY A 2 -19.62 23.47 -12.72
N SER A 3 -19.69 22.21 -12.31
CA SER A 3 -18.52 21.33 -12.25
C SER A 3 -18.01 21.04 -13.67
N SER A 4 -16.84 21.58 -14.05
CA SER A 4 -16.22 21.33 -15.36
C SER A 4 -15.45 20.00 -15.43
N LEU A 5 -15.57 19.15 -14.41
CA LEU A 5 -14.91 17.84 -14.36
C LEU A 5 -15.78 16.78 -15.04
N THR A 6 -15.24 16.08 -16.03
CA THR A 6 -15.93 14.91 -16.60
C THR A 6 -16.19 13.88 -15.50
N LEU A 7 -17.33 13.20 -15.58
CA LEU A 7 -17.68 12.11 -14.65
C LEU A 7 -16.51 11.10 -14.50
N VAL A 8 -15.79 10.84 -15.60
CA VAL A 8 -14.59 9.98 -15.64
C VAL A 8 -13.46 10.54 -14.77
N GLY A 9 -13.16 11.85 -14.86
CA GLY A 9 -12.15 12.50 -14.02
C GLY A 9 -12.51 12.51 -12.54
N ALA A 10 -13.78 12.75 -12.21
CA ALA A 10 -14.27 12.68 -10.83
C ALA A 10 -14.15 11.27 -10.25
N LEU A 11 -14.55 10.26 -11.01
CA LEU A 11 -14.42 8.85 -10.63
C LEU A 11 -12.95 8.44 -10.47
N TRP A 12 -12.07 8.87 -11.38
CA TRP A 12 -10.64 8.60 -11.29
C TRP A 12 -10.02 9.22 -10.03
N ALA A 13 -10.32 10.48 -9.73
CA ALA A 13 -9.81 11.15 -8.54
C ALA A 13 -10.28 10.46 -7.25
N PHE A 14 -11.57 10.13 -7.18
CA PHE A 14 -12.15 9.42 -6.03
C PHE A 14 -11.53 8.03 -5.84
N LEU A 15 -11.40 7.25 -6.91
CA LEU A 15 -10.82 5.91 -6.84
C LEU A 15 -9.32 5.96 -6.52
N SER A 16 -8.60 6.95 -7.04
CA SER A 16 -7.19 7.18 -6.70
C SER A 16 -7.01 7.50 -5.21
N PHE A 17 -7.90 8.32 -4.65
CA PHE A 17 -7.92 8.59 -3.21
C PHE A 17 -8.21 7.34 -2.39
N LEU A 18 -9.26 6.58 -2.72
CA LEU A 18 -9.61 5.35 -2.01
C LEU A 18 -8.48 4.31 -2.04
N THR A 19 -7.88 4.09 -3.20
CA THR A 19 -6.78 3.12 -3.35
C THR A 19 -5.52 3.56 -2.62
N ALA A 20 -5.20 4.87 -2.62
CA ALA A 20 -4.08 5.42 -1.86
C ALA A 20 -4.28 5.28 -0.34
N VAL A 21 -5.48 5.60 0.18
CA VAL A 21 -5.81 5.46 1.60
C VAL A 21 -5.82 3.99 2.02
N ALA A 22 -6.48 3.11 1.25
CA ALA A 22 -6.54 1.69 1.57
C ALA A 22 -5.15 1.04 1.58
N SER A 23 -4.30 1.35 0.60
CA SER A 23 -2.93 0.83 0.52
C SER A 23 -2.07 1.37 1.66
N SER A 24 -2.16 2.68 1.96
CA SER A 24 -1.40 3.31 3.03
C SER A 24 -1.83 2.81 4.42
N ALA A 25 -3.14 2.69 4.66
CA ALA A 25 -3.66 2.12 5.90
C ALA A 25 -3.19 0.67 6.07
N SER A 26 -3.25 -0.13 5.00
CA SER A 26 -2.75 -1.50 5.02
C SER A 26 -1.26 -1.56 5.31
N TYR A 27 -0.46 -0.67 4.74
CA TYR A 27 0.98 -0.57 5.01
C TYR A 27 1.30 -0.31 6.50
N PHE A 28 0.53 0.57 7.18
CA PHE A 28 0.76 0.91 8.59
C PHE A 28 0.14 -0.06 9.59
N VAL A 29 -0.89 -0.82 9.20
CA VAL A 29 -1.60 -1.75 10.09
C VAL A 29 -0.95 -3.14 10.04
N PRO A 30 -0.40 -3.65 11.16
CA PRO A 30 0.34 -4.91 11.22
C PRO A 30 -0.58 -6.13 11.26
N CYS A 31 -1.54 -6.23 10.33
CA CYS A 31 -2.45 -7.36 10.16
C CYS A 31 -2.24 -8.02 8.79
N TRP A 32 -0.98 -8.23 8.40
CA TRP A 32 -0.62 -8.90 7.14
C TRP A 32 -0.53 -10.41 7.34
N LEU A 33 0.08 -10.83 8.44
CA LEU A 33 0.23 -12.22 8.84
C LEU A 33 -0.19 -12.37 10.29
N VAL A 34 -1.07 -13.32 10.57
CA VAL A 34 -1.63 -13.57 11.91
C VAL A 34 -1.29 -14.99 12.32
N GLY A 35 -0.77 -15.13 13.53
CA GLY A 35 -0.43 -16.41 14.15
C GLY A 35 -0.67 -16.39 15.65
N SER A 36 -0.07 -17.33 16.36
CA SER A 36 -0.22 -17.46 17.81
C SER A 36 1.08 -17.88 18.47
N GLN A 37 1.42 -17.26 19.59
CA GLN A 37 2.60 -17.55 20.39
C GLN A 37 2.19 -17.58 21.87
N MET A 38 2.61 -18.61 22.62
CA MET A 38 2.31 -18.73 24.06
C MET A 38 0.81 -18.55 24.39
N GLY A 39 -0.09 -19.03 23.52
CA GLY A 39 -1.55 -18.90 23.69
C GLY A 39 -2.12 -17.51 23.40
N LYS A 40 -1.31 -16.56 22.92
CA LYS A 40 -1.73 -15.19 22.56
C LYS A 40 -1.65 -14.97 21.04
N PRO A 41 -2.58 -14.20 20.45
CA PRO A 41 -2.54 -13.88 19.02
C PRO A 41 -1.41 -12.89 18.74
N VAL A 42 -0.60 -13.19 17.72
CA VAL A 42 0.50 -12.33 17.25
C VAL A 42 0.21 -11.92 15.82
N SER A 43 0.40 -10.65 15.51
CA SER A 43 0.17 -10.12 14.16
C SER A 43 1.40 -9.37 13.67
N PHE A 44 1.78 -9.64 12.42
CA PHE A 44 2.91 -9.02 11.76
C PHE A 44 2.42 -8.14 10.60
N GLY A 45 3.10 -7.01 10.43
CA GLY A 45 3.14 -6.22 9.20
C GLY A 45 4.50 -6.35 8.53
N THR A 46 4.85 -5.37 7.69
CA THR A 46 6.16 -5.30 7.01
C THR A 46 7.27 -4.76 7.93
N PHE A 47 6.96 -3.74 8.74
CA PHE A 47 7.90 -3.11 9.68
C PHE A 47 7.32 -2.88 11.09
N ARG A 48 6.08 -3.32 11.33
CA ARG A 48 5.38 -3.26 12.62
C ARG A 48 4.93 -4.66 13.02
N ARG A 49 4.79 -4.88 14.32
CA ARG A 49 4.21 -6.10 14.90
C ARG A 49 3.34 -5.74 16.09
N CYS A 50 2.31 -6.53 16.34
CA CYS A 50 1.52 -6.47 17.57
C CYS A 50 1.68 -7.77 18.34
N THR A 51 1.74 -7.63 19.66
CA THR A 51 1.92 -8.73 20.60
C THR A 51 3.31 -9.37 20.48
N TYR A 52 4.24 -8.98 21.34
CA TYR A 52 5.63 -9.46 21.27
C TYR A 52 6.16 -9.92 22.63
N PRO A 53 7.11 -10.87 22.66
CA PRO A 53 7.75 -11.28 23.89
C PRO A 53 8.66 -10.15 24.40
N ALA A 54 8.47 -9.75 25.65
CA ALA A 54 9.38 -8.87 26.37
C ALA A 54 9.83 -9.54 27.67
N GLN A 55 11.09 -9.30 28.05
CA GLN A 55 11.61 -9.78 29.32
C GLN A 55 11.25 -8.76 30.41
N THR A 56 10.55 -9.22 31.44
CA THR A 56 10.24 -8.41 32.64
C THR A 56 11.49 -8.31 33.53
N GLU A 57 11.54 -7.36 34.48
CA GLU A 57 12.64 -7.20 35.45
C GLU A 57 12.99 -8.51 36.17
N GLU A 58 12.01 -9.38 36.40
CA GLU A 58 12.17 -10.69 37.03
C GLU A 58 12.63 -11.80 36.05
N ARG A 59 13.14 -11.47 34.86
CA ARG A 59 13.56 -12.40 33.78
C ARG A 59 12.48 -13.34 33.23
N HIS A 60 11.22 -13.16 33.61
CA HIS A 60 10.10 -13.87 33.00
C HIS A 60 9.77 -13.30 31.61
N LEU A 61 9.59 -14.18 30.62
CA LEU A 61 9.10 -13.82 29.29
C LEU A 61 7.58 -13.65 29.34
N VAL A 62 7.13 -12.42 29.15
CA VAL A 62 5.70 -12.09 29.11
C VAL A 62 5.38 -11.55 27.71
N MET A 63 4.21 -11.95 27.18
CA MET A 63 3.71 -11.40 25.93
C MET A 63 3.09 -10.04 26.20
N VAL A 64 3.67 -8.98 25.64
CA VAL A 64 3.16 -7.61 25.73
C VAL A 64 2.20 -7.39 24.56
N GLU A 65 0.91 -7.21 24.85
CA GLU A 65 -0.17 -7.02 23.86
C GLU A 65 -0.24 -5.58 23.32
N GLU A 66 0.91 -5.07 22.88
CA GLU A 66 1.04 -3.75 22.28
C GLU A 66 1.52 -3.83 20.84
N CYS A 67 1.21 -2.80 20.06
CA CYS A 67 1.67 -2.65 18.69
C CYS A 67 2.90 -1.75 18.63
N GLY A 68 4.03 -2.31 18.20
CA GLY A 68 5.32 -1.64 18.16
C GLY A 68 5.96 -1.65 16.77
N ARG A 69 6.92 -0.75 16.58
CA ARG A 69 7.87 -0.77 15.45
C ARG A 69 9.14 -1.50 15.89
N TYR A 70 9.80 -2.20 14.97
CA TYR A 70 11.15 -2.70 15.21
C TYR A 70 12.11 -1.55 15.57
N ALA A 71 13.00 -1.77 16.55
CA ALA A 71 13.88 -0.72 17.08
C ALA A 71 14.74 -0.06 15.98
N SER A 72 15.27 -0.88 15.08
CA SER A 72 16.05 -0.46 13.91
C SER A 72 15.57 -1.17 12.64
N PHE A 73 15.94 -0.65 11.47
CA PHE A 73 15.59 -1.29 10.19
C PHE A 73 16.24 -2.68 10.03
N GLY A 74 17.45 -2.86 10.58
CA GLY A 74 18.13 -4.16 10.60
C GLY A 74 17.51 -5.18 11.55
N ALA A 75 16.64 -4.76 12.47
CA ALA A 75 15.91 -5.68 13.36
C ALA A 75 14.67 -6.32 12.69
N ILE A 76 14.35 -5.94 11.45
CA ILE A 76 13.30 -6.57 10.67
C ILE A 76 13.74 -8.02 10.33
N PRO A 77 12.88 -9.06 10.51
CA PRO A 77 13.27 -10.47 10.56
C PRO A 77 13.99 -11.03 9.33
N SER A 78 13.82 -10.40 8.16
CA SER A 78 14.41 -10.85 6.90
C SER A 78 14.75 -9.69 5.99
N LEU A 79 15.77 -9.87 5.14
CA LEU A 79 16.10 -8.92 4.07
C LEU A 79 14.91 -8.75 3.10
N SER A 80 14.16 -9.82 2.84
CA SER A 80 12.96 -9.76 1.98
C SER A 80 11.90 -8.81 2.56
N TRP A 81 11.70 -8.80 3.87
CA TRP A 81 10.76 -7.88 4.54
C TRP A 81 11.28 -6.45 4.62
N GLN A 82 12.60 -6.27 4.72
CA GLN A 82 13.24 -4.95 4.61
C GLN A 82 12.99 -4.35 3.21
N ILE A 83 13.29 -5.11 2.15
CA ILE A 83 13.04 -4.68 0.77
C ILE A 83 11.54 -4.46 0.55
N CYS A 84 10.68 -5.37 1.01
CA CYS A 84 9.22 -5.24 0.97
C CYS A 84 8.76 -3.90 1.57
N THR A 85 9.26 -3.54 2.76
CA THR A 85 8.95 -2.27 3.43
C THR A 85 9.30 -1.07 2.56
N ILE A 86 10.49 -1.06 1.96
CA ILE A 86 10.95 0.07 1.12
C ILE A 86 10.09 0.17 -0.14
N VAL A 87 9.92 -0.91 -0.89
CA VAL A 87 9.19 -0.87 -2.18
C VAL A 87 7.71 -0.55 -1.98
N THR A 88 7.07 -1.14 -0.97
CA THR A 88 5.66 -0.83 -0.64
C THR A 88 5.50 0.59 -0.12
N GLY A 89 6.44 1.09 0.68
CA GLY A 89 6.45 2.47 1.17
C GLY A 89 6.58 3.49 0.04
N ILE A 90 7.52 3.29 -0.90
CA ILE A 90 7.67 4.15 -2.08
C ILE A 90 6.39 4.12 -2.94
N GLY A 91 5.83 2.93 -3.16
CA GLY A 91 4.58 2.78 -3.90
C GLY A 91 3.41 3.53 -3.26
N CYS A 92 3.24 3.43 -1.94
CA CYS A 92 2.20 4.18 -1.22
C CYS A 92 2.42 5.70 -1.32
N ALA A 93 3.67 6.17 -1.21
CA ALA A 93 3.99 7.59 -1.36
C ALA A 93 3.62 8.11 -2.76
N LEU A 94 3.93 7.35 -3.81
CA LEU A 94 3.53 7.69 -5.18
C LEU A 94 2.00 7.75 -5.34
N LEU A 95 1.27 6.76 -4.81
CA LEU A 95 -0.20 6.77 -4.86
C LEU A 95 -0.81 7.96 -4.12
N LEU A 96 -0.27 8.32 -2.95
CA LEU A 96 -0.70 9.49 -2.19
C LEU A 96 -0.44 10.80 -2.94
N LEU A 97 0.72 10.93 -3.59
CA LEU A 97 1.04 12.10 -4.43
C LEU A 97 0.07 12.23 -5.60
N VAL A 98 -0.25 11.12 -6.29
CA VAL A 98 -1.23 11.11 -7.38
C VAL A 98 -2.62 11.48 -6.85
N ALA A 99 -3.04 10.91 -5.73
CA ALA A 99 -4.34 11.22 -5.11
C ALA A 99 -4.44 12.70 -4.70
N LEU A 100 -3.40 13.26 -4.10
CA LEU A 100 -3.35 14.67 -3.73
C LEU A 100 -3.44 15.57 -4.97
N ALA A 101 -2.65 15.28 -6.00
CA ALA A 101 -2.67 16.05 -7.23
C ALA A 101 -4.03 15.93 -7.96
N ALA A 102 -4.68 14.77 -7.89
CA ALA A 102 -6.02 14.57 -8.45
C ALA A 102 -7.07 15.41 -7.71
N ILE A 103 -7.02 15.46 -6.38
CA ILE A 103 -7.90 16.31 -5.57
C ILE A 103 -7.65 17.80 -5.85
N LEU A 104 -6.38 18.22 -5.89
CA LEU A 104 -6.03 19.62 -6.18
C LEU A 104 -6.52 20.05 -7.56
N GLY A 105 -6.43 19.18 -8.56
CA GLY A 105 -6.99 19.47 -9.88
C GLY A 105 -8.51 19.46 -9.96
N CYS A 106 -9.21 18.80 -9.03
CA CYS A 106 -10.65 18.97 -8.88
C CYS A 106 -11.00 20.36 -8.31
N CYS A 107 -10.10 20.95 -7.51
CA CYS A 107 -10.29 22.27 -6.91
C CYS A 107 -9.77 23.42 -7.78
N VAL A 108 -8.78 23.17 -8.64
CA VAL A 108 -8.11 24.17 -9.48
C VAL A 108 -8.05 23.66 -10.92
N GLU A 109 -9.04 24.06 -11.72
CA GLU A 109 -9.23 23.63 -13.11
C GLU A 109 -8.05 24.03 -14.03
N GLU A 110 -7.35 25.12 -13.71
CA GLU A 110 -6.19 25.67 -14.44
C GLU A 110 -4.89 24.84 -14.28
N LEU A 111 -4.83 23.91 -13.32
CA LEU A 111 -3.58 23.21 -12.99
C LEU A 111 -3.33 21.94 -13.82
N ILE A 112 -4.36 21.36 -14.44
CA ILE A 112 -4.27 20.04 -15.07
C ILE A 112 -4.32 20.13 -16.61
N SER A 113 -3.14 20.03 -17.21
CA SER A 113 -2.97 19.78 -18.64
C SER A 113 -3.17 18.30 -19.00
N ARG A 114 -3.52 17.99 -20.26
CA ARG A 114 -3.53 16.62 -20.83
C ARG A 114 -2.22 15.87 -20.61
N MET A 115 -1.09 16.59 -20.54
CA MET A 115 0.21 15.98 -20.24
C MET A 115 0.31 15.48 -18.79
N MET A 116 -0.30 16.20 -17.84
CA MET A 116 -0.31 15.84 -16.42
C MET A 116 -1.06 14.53 -16.16
N GLY A 117 -2.20 14.31 -16.83
CA GLY A 117 -2.98 13.07 -16.69
C GLY A 117 -2.17 11.82 -17.07
N ARG A 118 -1.35 11.90 -18.13
CA ARG A 118 -0.46 10.80 -18.55
C ARG A 118 0.66 10.55 -17.54
N PHE A 119 1.27 11.61 -16.99
CA PHE A 119 2.29 11.49 -15.95
C PHE A 119 1.73 10.89 -14.66
N MET A 120 0.54 11.34 -14.23
CA MET A 120 -0.14 10.80 -13.06
C MET A 120 -0.52 9.33 -13.25
N GLY A 121 -1.05 8.95 -14.41
CA GLY A 121 -1.33 7.57 -14.76
C GLY A 121 -0.09 6.68 -14.73
N ALA A 122 1.03 7.14 -15.32
CA ALA A 122 2.30 6.42 -15.27
C ALA A 122 2.82 6.27 -13.83
N ALA A 123 2.77 7.33 -13.02
CA ALA A 123 3.15 7.29 -11.62
C ALA A 123 2.28 6.33 -10.80
N GLN A 124 0.98 6.27 -11.12
CA GLN A 124 0.03 5.38 -10.46
C GLN A 124 0.28 3.90 -10.82
N PHE A 125 0.58 3.62 -12.09
CA PHE A 125 1.01 2.31 -12.55
C PHE A 125 2.29 1.84 -11.86
N VAL A 126 3.32 2.71 -11.82
CA VAL A 126 4.59 2.43 -11.12
C VAL A 126 4.35 2.21 -9.62
N GLY A 127 3.52 3.04 -8.98
CA GLY A 127 3.17 2.89 -7.57
C GLY A 127 2.48 1.55 -7.28
N GLY A 128 1.52 1.16 -8.10
CA GLY A 128 0.84 -0.13 -8.01
C GLY A 128 1.76 -1.33 -8.25
N LEU A 129 2.69 -1.24 -9.20
CA LEU A 129 3.72 -2.26 -9.44
C LEU A 129 4.68 -2.42 -8.25
N LEU A 130 5.12 -1.32 -7.66
CA LEU A 130 6.00 -1.35 -6.48
C LEU A 130 5.31 -2.00 -5.28
N ILE A 131 4.04 -1.69 -5.03
CA ILE A 131 3.28 -2.35 -3.97
C ILE A 131 3.09 -3.84 -4.28
N SER A 132 2.72 -4.17 -5.52
CA SER A 132 2.49 -5.56 -5.94
C SER A 132 3.77 -6.41 -5.80
N SER A 133 4.92 -5.86 -6.18
CA SER A 133 6.22 -6.54 -5.98
C SER A 133 6.53 -6.73 -4.50
N GLY A 134 6.23 -5.75 -3.66
CA GLY A 134 6.31 -5.89 -2.20
C GLY A 134 5.42 -7.01 -1.65
N CYS A 135 4.16 -7.11 -2.08
CA CYS A 135 3.27 -8.20 -1.71
C CYS A 135 3.80 -9.57 -2.14
N ALA A 136 4.46 -9.66 -3.30
CA ALA A 136 5.10 -10.88 -3.79
C ALA A 136 6.40 -11.23 -3.03
N LEU A 137 7.13 -10.23 -2.52
CA LEU A 137 8.33 -10.42 -1.69
C LEU A 137 7.99 -10.82 -0.25
N TYR A 138 6.83 -10.44 0.27
CA TYR A 138 6.46 -10.68 1.67
C TYR A 138 6.49 -12.18 2.07
N PRO A 139 5.97 -13.13 1.25
CA PRO A 139 6.06 -14.56 1.53
C PRO A 139 7.48 -15.15 1.57
N LEU A 140 8.47 -14.48 0.98
CA LEU A 140 9.86 -14.94 1.00
C LEU A 140 10.49 -14.85 2.39
N GLY A 141 9.96 -14.01 3.28
CA GLY A 141 10.48 -13.84 4.64
C GLY A 141 9.86 -14.77 5.68
N TRP A 142 8.92 -15.65 5.29
CA TRP A 142 8.22 -16.56 6.22
C TRP A 142 9.10 -17.71 6.77
N ASN A 143 10.30 -17.89 6.21
CA ASN A 143 11.30 -18.83 6.70
C ASN A 143 12.18 -18.27 7.83
N SER A 144 11.94 -17.03 8.27
CA SER A 144 12.69 -16.44 9.37
C SER A 144 12.33 -17.11 10.71
N PRO A 145 13.29 -17.20 11.66
CA PRO A 145 13.07 -17.90 12.92
C PRO A 145 11.94 -17.30 13.76
N GLU A 146 11.74 -15.98 13.74
CA GLU A 146 10.63 -15.29 14.43
C GLU A 146 9.27 -15.77 13.89
N ILE A 147 9.17 -16.00 12.59
CA ILE A 147 7.95 -16.50 11.95
C ILE A 147 7.77 -17.99 12.20
N GLN A 148 8.82 -18.80 12.12
CA GLN A 148 8.74 -20.23 12.44
C GLN A 148 8.33 -20.49 13.90
N GLN A 149 8.76 -19.65 14.84
CA GLN A 149 8.27 -19.76 16.22
C GLN A 149 6.77 -19.50 16.31
N THR A 150 6.22 -18.61 15.47
CA THR A 150 4.82 -18.14 15.54
C THR A 150 3.86 -18.98 14.69
N CYS A 151 4.37 -19.46 13.57
CA CYS A 151 3.66 -20.16 12.50
C CYS A 151 4.02 -21.65 12.44
N GLY A 152 4.86 -22.11 13.37
CA GLY A 152 5.38 -23.48 13.43
C GLY A 152 6.60 -23.70 12.53
N ASN A 153 7.37 -24.74 12.87
CA ASN A 153 8.59 -25.12 12.15
C ASN A 153 8.36 -25.54 10.69
N ALA A 154 7.11 -25.82 10.31
CA ALA A 154 6.72 -26.09 8.92
C ALA A 154 6.61 -24.80 8.08
N SER A 155 6.70 -23.62 8.68
CA SER A 155 6.70 -22.35 7.95
C SER A 155 7.98 -22.20 7.12
N ASN A 156 7.80 -21.93 5.83
CA ASN A 156 8.88 -21.74 4.85
C ASN A 156 8.46 -20.69 3.81
N GLN A 157 9.32 -20.38 2.85
CA GLN A 157 9.00 -19.43 1.78
C GLN A 157 7.74 -19.86 1.03
N PHE A 158 6.74 -18.99 0.96
CA PHE A 158 5.40 -19.27 0.43
C PHE A 158 4.59 -20.36 1.15
N GLN A 159 5.05 -20.84 2.30
CA GLN A 159 4.36 -21.83 3.14
C GLN A 159 4.09 -21.24 4.52
N LEU A 160 2.82 -20.94 4.84
CA LEU A 160 2.45 -20.25 6.08
C LEU A 160 2.53 -21.13 7.35
N GLY A 161 2.59 -22.45 7.23
CA GLY A 161 2.45 -23.35 8.38
C GLY A 161 1.08 -23.20 9.05
N THR A 162 1.05 -22.86 10.34
CA THR A 162 -0.19 -22.64 11.12
C THR A 162 -0.74 -21.21 11.04
N CYS A 163 0.01 -20.28 10.45
CA CYS A 163 -0.41 -18.89 10.31
C CYS A 163 -1.42 -18.67 9.18
N ARG A 164 -2.08 -17.50 9.22
CA ARG A 164 -3.05 -17.06 8.22
C ARG A 164 -2.72 -15.66 7.74
N LEU A 165 -3.07 -15.35 6.49
CA LEU A 165 -3.01 -13.99 5.98
C LEU A 165 -4.10 -13.15 6.63
N GLY A 166 -3.74 -11.95 7.07
CA GLY A 166 -4.68 -10.98 7.62
C GLY A 166 -5.27 -10.08 6.54
N TRP A 167 -6.32 -9.35 6.91
CA TRP A 167 -7.08 -8.49 6.00
C TRP A 167 -6.22 -7.38 5.36
N ALA A 168 -5.20 -6.87 6.06
CA ALA A 168 -4.36 -5.80 5.53
C ALA A 168 -3.55 -6.26 4.32
N TYR A 169 -3.15 -7.54 4.27
CA TYR A 169 -2.48 -8.10 3.09
C TYR A 169 -3.39 -8.07 1.85
N TYR A 170 -4.66 -8.47 2.02
CA TYR A 170 -5.66 -8.44 0.94
C TYR A 170 -6.02 -7.02 0.52
N CYS A 171 -6.19 -6.10 1.47
CA CYS A 171 -6.45 -4.69 1.18
C CYS A 171 -5.28 -4.04 0.45
N MET A 172 -4.04 -4.35 0.83
CA MET A 172 -2.83 -3.89 0.14
C MET A 172 -2.80 -4.38 -1.32
N GLY A 173 -2.94 -5.69 -1.52
CA GLY A 173 -2.90 -6.29 -2.86
C GLY A 173 -4.06 -5.83 -3.75
N GLY A 174 -5.27 -5.78 -3.21
CA GLY A 174 -6.46 -5.29 -3.92
C GLY A 174 -6.37 -3.80 -4.26
N GLY A 175 -5.91 -2.98 -3.32
CA GLY A 175 -5.69 -1.54 -3.54
C GLY A 175 -4.64 -1.29 -4.62
N ALA A 176 -3.54 -2.04 -4.61
CA ALA A 176 -2.49 -1.96 -5.62
C ALA A 176 -2.98 -2.40 -7.01
N ALA A 177 -3.71 -3.51 -7.10
CA ALA A 177 -4.28 -3.99 -8.35
C ALA A 177 -5.30 -2.99 -8.93
N ALA A 178 -6.16 -2.43 -8.08
CA ALA A 178 -7.12 -1.40 -8.49
C ALA A 178 -6.41 -0.13 -8.96
N ALA A 179 -5.39 0.35 -8.25
CA ALA A 179 -4.60 1.50 -8.68
C ALA A 179 -3.88 1.24 -10.01
N MET A 180 -3.22 0.09 -10.13
CA MET A 180 -2.42 -0.27 -11.30
C MET A 180 -3.27 -0.49 -12.55
N LEU A 181 -4.42 -1.16 -12.43
CA LEU A 181 -5.24 -1.53 -13.58
C LEU A 181 -6.35 -0.51 -13.81
N ILE A 182 -7.21 -0.30 -12.82
CA ILE A 182 -8.43 0.49 -12.99
C ILE A 182 -8.10 1.97 -13.04
N CYS A 183 -7.34 2.49 -12.08
CA CYS A 183 -7.03 3.93 -12.07
C CYS A 183 -6.09 4.33 -13.21
N THR A 184 -5.07 3.53 -13.53
CA THR A 184 -4.22 3.78 -14.71
C THR A 184 -5.04 3.77 -15.99
N TRP A 185 -5.94 2.80 -16.17
CA TRP A 185 -6.79 2.74 -17.36
C TRP A 185 -7.69 3.97 -17.45
N LEU A 186 -8.36 4.37 -16.36
CA LEU A 186 -9.18 5.57 -16.30
C LEU A 186 -8.39 6.86 -16.58
N SER A 187 -7.11 6.92 -16.19
CA SER A 187 -6.23 8.07 -16.48
C SER A 187 -6.01 8.28 -17.99
N CYS A 188 -6.09 7.23 -18.80
CA CYS A 188 -6.00 7.33 -20.26
C CYS A 188 -7.25 7.97 -20.87
N PHE A 189 -8.40 7.79 -20.23
CA PHE A 189 -9.68 8.38 -20.64
C PHE A 189 -9.99 9.68 -19.91
N TYR A 190 -9.04 10.22 -19.15
CA TYR A 190 -9.10 11.56 -18.60
C TYR A 190 -9.11 12.56 -19.77
N HIS A 191 -10.30 12.80 -20.31
CA HIS A 191 -10.55 13.79 -21.35
C HIS A 191 -11.16 15.01 -20.67
N TYR A 192 -10.46 16.13 -20.74
CA TYR A 192 -11.00 17.44 -20.37
C TYR A 192 -11.78 17.98 -21.57
N PRO A 193 -13.10 18.27 -21.48
CA PRO A 193 -13.91 18.66 -22.63
C PRO A 193 -13.61 20.06 -23.18
N ASN A 194 -12.80 20.87 -22.51
CA ASN A 194 -12.62 22.29 -22.87
C ASN A 194 -11.19 22.59 -23.33
N PHE A 195 -10.73 21.92 -24.37
CA PHE A 195 -9.79 22.54 -25.29
C PHE A 195 -10.38 22.35 -26.68
N THR A 196 -11.44 23.12 -26.95
CA THR A 196 -11.84 23.46 -28.31
C THR A 196 -10.60 23.93 -29.05
N ASP A 197 -10.39 23.33 -30.21
CA ASP A 197 -9.39 23.71 -31.18
C ASP A 197 -9.30 25.22 -31.29
N GLY A 198 -8.11 25.77 -31.03
CA GLY A 198 -7.77 27.16 -31.32
C GLY A 198 -7.55 27.39 -32.81
N GLU A 199 -8.46 26.91 -33.65
CA GLU A 199 -8.58 27.34 -35.04
C GLU A 199 -9.98 27.94 -35.23
N THR A 200 -10.00 29.16 -35.78
CA THR A 200 -11.14 29.98 -36.23
C THR A 200 -11.85 30.90 -35.22
N GLU A 201 -11.25 32.06 -34.95
CA GLU A 201 -11.90 33.37 -35.15
C GLU A 201 -10.86 34.51 -35.17
N VAL A 202 -10.36 34.85 -36.36
CA VAL A 202 -9.98 36.25 -36.68
C VAL A 202 -10.57 36.54 -38.05
N LYS A 203 -11.58 37.41 -38.03
CA LYS A 203 -12.18 38.07 -39.17
C LYS A 203 -11.37 39.32 -39.52
#